data_AF-A0AA44JVJ6-F1
#
_entry.id   AF-A0AA44JVJ6-F1
#
_cell.length_a   1.000
_cell.length_b   1.000
_cell.length_c   1.000
_cell.angle_alpha   90.00
_cell.angle_beta   90.00
_cell.angle_gamma   90.00
#
_symmetry.space_group_name_H-M   'P 1'
#
loop_
_entity.id
_entity.type
_entity.pdbx_description
1 polymer ?
#
loop_
_entity_poly.entity_id
_entity_poly.type
_entity_poly.pdbx_seq_one_letter_code
_entity_poly.pdbx_strand_id
1 'polypeptide(L)'
;MRSKTCAVSRNLYILYTLAHLKQKANVRGTILGYLWWFIEPLTLIALYSYVVGVIFGHSSPDRILMIAIGVTLWKWWSTALSVATTSFARYKGIVTQVKMPLPILPISEVFGQTYLFIFGYALLQVILVYMGYIPDVFALVLTLVATIIVVSALSLVLAILNVFVRDTAFLVSFGLRILFYITPIIYSADRIPEKHRWLVDFNPLAQLIDLFYKSLIYPETVSISHNFIVLALGTAALCILLYLSKLLRTHIIRNV
;
A
#
# COMPACT_ATOMS: atom_id res chain seq x y z
N MET A 1 -21.03 19.35 -21.13
CA MET A 1 -19.75 18.91 -20.49
C MET A 1 -19.54 19.42 -19.06
N ARG A 2 -20.23 20.45 -18.55
CA ARG A 2 -20.04 20.99 -17.18
C ARG A 2 -20.46 20.06 -16.00
N SER A 3 -21.31 19.05 -16.19
CA SER A 3 -21.78 18.21 -15.07
C SER A 3 -20.82 17.09 -14.64
N LYS A 4 -20.00 16.56 -15.56
CA LYS A 4 -19.06 15.46 -15.24
C LYS A 4 -17.86 15.96 -14.43
N THR A 5 -17.33 17.13 -14.76
CA THR A 5 -16.21 17.75 -14.02
C THR A 5 -16.61 18.10 -12.59
N CYS A 6 -17.84 18.59 -12.38
CA CYS A 6 -18.40 18.84 -11.04
C CYS A 6 -18.62 17.56 -10.24
N ALA A 7 -19.00 16.46 -10.89
CA ALA A 7 -19.13 15.16 -10.23
C ALA A 7 -17.77 14.59 -9.79
N VAL A 8 -16.73 14.75 -10.61
CA VAL A 8 -15.36 14.30 -10.28
C VAL A 8 -14.77 15.14 -9.15
N SER A 9 -14.88 16.48 -9.21
CA SER A 9 -14.38 17.35 -8.13
C SER A 9 -15.10 17.10 -6.80
N ARG A 10 -16.42 16.86 -6.83
CA ARG A 10 -17.18 16.45 -5.64
C ARG A 10 -16.72 15.11 -5.09
N ASN A 11 -16.47 14.11 -5.94
CA ASN A 11 -15.99 12.80 -5.50
C ASN A 11 -14.60 12.88 -4.85
N LEU A 12 -13.71 13.70 -5.42
CA LEU A 12 -12.39 13.99 -4.83
C LEU A 12 -12.51 14.68 -3.47
N TYR A 13 -13.42 15.65 -3.35
CA TYR A 13 -13.69 16.32 -2.08
C TYR A 13 -14.21 15.36 -1.01
N ILE A 14 -15.15 14.48 -1.36
CA ILE A 14 -15.67 13.44 -0.45
C ILE A 14 -14.53 12.50 -0.01
N LEU A 15 -13.71 12.05 -0.95
CA LEU A 15 -12.58 11.18 -0.68
C LEU A 15 -11.59 11.82 0.29
N TYR A 16 -11.19 13.07 0.03
CA TYR A 16 -10.30 13.82 0.91
C TYR A 16 -10.91 14.02 2.31
N THR A 17 -12.19 14.42 2.37
CA THR A 17 -12.88 14.67 3.64
C THR A 17 -12.98 13.40 4.48
N LEU A 18 -13.34 12.27 3.85
CA LEU A 18 -13.38 10.97 4.54
C LEU A 18 -12.00 10.55 5.03
N ALA A 19 -10.96 10.70 4.22
CA ALA A 19 -9.59 10.38 4.64
C ALA A 19 -9.15 11.20 5.85
N HIS A 20 -9.39 12.53 5.82
CA HIS A 20 -9.02 13.45 6.90
C HIS A 20 -9.78 13.18 8.20
N LEU A 21 -11.10 12.96 8.12
CA LEU A 21 -11.93 12.71 9.29
C LEU A 21 -11.55 11.41 9.99
N LYS A 22 -11.20 10.36 9.24
CA LYS A 22 -10.75 9.07 9.79
C LYS A 22 -9.46 9.21 10.58
N GLN A 23 -8.50 9.96 10.06
CA GLN A 23 -7.23 10.17 10.76
C GLN A 23 -7.44 10.86 12.11
N LYS A 24 -8.28 11.91 12.14
CA LYS A 24 -8.65 12.59 13.40
C LYS A 24 -9.31 11.64 14.39
N ALA A 25 -10.16 10.73 13.91
CA ALA A 25 -10.83 9.74 14.76
C ALA A 25 -9.83 8.74 15.37
N ASN A 26 -8.83 8.27 14.60
CA ASN A 26 -7.85 7.29 15.07
C ASN A 26 -6.90 7.82 16.16
N VAL A 27 -6.73 9.14 16.25
CA VAL A 27 -5.81 9.78 17.21
C VAL A 27 -6.54 10.18 18.49
N ARG A 28 -7.86 10.37 18.41
CA ARG A 28 -8.69 10.85 19.52
C ARG A 28 -8.68 9.84 20.67
N GLY A 29 -8.24 10.27 21.85
CA GLY A 29 -8.25 9.46 23.07
C GLY A 29 -7.01 8.60 23.28
N THR A 30 -5.96 8.74 22.46
CA THR A 30 -4.67 8.06 22.69
C THR A 30 -3.68 9.01 23.36
N ILE A 31 -2.97 8.51 24.39
CA ILE A 31 -2.00 9.32 25.16
C ILE A 31 -0.82 9.76 24.27
N LEU A 32 -0.33 8.84 23.43
CA LEU A 32 0.79 9.09 22.52
C LEU A 32 0.35 9.66 21.16
N GLY A 33 -0.93 9.60 20.80
CA GLY A 33 -1.43 10.25 19.59
C GLY A 33 -0.73 9.78 18.31
N TYR A 34 -0.25 10.77 17.55
CA TYR A 34 0.50 10.57 16.31
C TYR A 34 1.87 9.91 16.51
N LEU A 35 2.44 9.86 17.72
CA LEU A 35 3.75 9.24 17.95
C LEU A 35 3.77 7.73 17.62
N TRP A 36 2.64 7.04 17.80
CA TRP A 36 2.54 5.61 17.48
C TRP A 36 2.89 5.29 16.02
N TRP A 37 2.64 6.23 15.11
CA TRP A 37 2.93 6.09 13.68
C TRP A 37 4.42 6.04 13.38
N PHE A 38 5.26 6.60 14.26
CA PHE A 38 6.71 6.52 14.15
C PHE A 38 7.26 5.36 14.98
N ILE A 39 6.75 5.17 16.19
CA ILE A 39 7.24 4.13 17.11
C ILE A 39 7.12 2.74 16.49
N GLU A 40 5.98 2.40 15.90
CA GLU A 40 5.75 1.07 15.33
C GLU A 40 6.74 0.72 14.19
N PRO A 41 6.86 1.50 13.10
CA PRO A 41 7.81 1.18 12.04
C PRO A 41 9.25 1.23 12.51
N LEU A 42 9.65 2.19 13.35
CA LEU A 42 11.02 2.25 13.88
C LEU A 42 11.36 1.00 14.71
N THR A 43 10.41 0.52 15.51
CA THR A 43 10.59 -0.72 16.28
C THR A 43 10.74 -1.93 15.36
N LEU A 44 9.92 -2.04 14.31
CA LEU A 44 10.02 -3.14 13.34
C LEU A 44 11.35 -3.09 12.58
N ILE A 45 11.79 -1.91 12.15
CA ILE A 45 13.08 -1.73 11.46
C ILE A 45 14.23 -2.13 12.38
N ALA A 46 14.24 -1.65 13.63
CA ALA A 46 15.26 -2.02 14.61
C ALA A 46 15.26 -3.53 14.87
N LEU A 47 14.08 -4.15 15.04
CA LEU A 47 13.94 -5.58 15.26
C LEU A 47 14.49 -6.40 14.08
N TYR A 48 14.03 -6.12 12.86
CA TYR A 48 14.47 -6.89 11.69
C TYR A 48 15.94 -6.63 11.35
N SER A 49 16.43 -5.40 11.54
CA SER A 49 17.85 -5.08 11.36
C SER A 49 18.72 -5.78 12.39
N TYR A 50 18.26 -5.90 13.64
CA TYR A 50 18.95 -6.68 14.65
C TYR A 50 18.98 -8.16 14.29
N VAL A 51 17.85 -8.75 13.89
CA VAL A 51 17.77 -10.15 13.47
C VAL A 51 18.70 -10.43 12.29
N VAL A 52 18.63 -9.63 11.22
CA VAL A 52 19.44 -9.87 10.01
C VAL A 52 20.91 -9.52 10.23
N GLY A 53 21.19 -8.42 10.91
CA GLY A 53 22.55 -7.94 11.14
C GLY A 53 23.31 -8.77 12.17
N VAL A 54 22.72 -8.96 13.35
CA VAL A 54 23.39 -9.59 14.50
C VAL A 54 23.24 -11.11 14.48
N ILE A 55 22.01 -11.62 14.30
CA ILE A 55 21.77 -13.09 14.38
C ILE A 55 22.27 -13.78 13.11
N PHE A 56 21.94 -13.24 11.94
CA PHE A 56 22.36 -13.83 10.67
C PHE A 56 23.71 -13.32 10.17
N GLY A 57 24.36 -12.37 10.84
CA GLY A 57 25.69 -11.88 10.47
C GLY A 57 25.75 -11.05 9.18
N HIS A 58 24.63 -10.47 8.74
CA HIS A 58 24.54 -9.71 7.48
C HIS A 58 24.34 -8.21 7.72
N SER A 59 25.20 -7.61 8.55
CA SER A 59 25.15 -6.19 8.90
C SER A 59 25.94 -5.34 7.90
N SER A 60 25.35 -5.01 6.75
CA SER A 60 25.81 -3.88 5.93
C SER A 60 24.88 -2.67 6.11
N PRO A 61 25.39 -1.42 6.04
CA PRO A 61 24.55 -0.22 6.07
C PRO A 61 23.43 -0.28 5.03
N ASP A 62 23.75 -0.70 3.81
CA ASP A 62 22.82 -0.90 2.69
C ASP A 62 21.71 -1.89 3.06
N ARG A 63 22.04 -2.98 3.77
CA ARG A 63 21.05 -3.98 4.20
C ARG A 63 20.04 -3.37 5.16
N ILE A 64 20.50 -2.59 6.13
CA ILE A 64 19.65 -1.93 7.12
C ILE A 64 18.70 -0.94 6.41
N LEU A 65 19.21 -0.21 5.42
CA LEU A 65 18.40 0.72 4.61
C LEU A 65 17.36 -0.01 3.75
N MET A 66 17.73 -1.13 3.11
CA MET A 66 16.78 -1.96 2.37
C MET A 66 15.67 -2.49 3.29
N ILE A 67 16.02 -2.99 4.47
CA ILE A 67 15.02 -3.44 5.47
C ILE A 67 14.12 -2.26 5.87
N ALA A 68 14.70 -1.07 6.11
CA ALA A 68 13.95 0.13 6.45
C ALA A 68 12.92 0.52 5.38
N ILE A 69 13.34 0.53 4.10
CA ILE A 69 12.46 0.79 2.95
C ILE A 69 11.37 -0.28 2.87
N GLY A 70 11.76 -1.56 2.84
CA GLY A 70 10.84 -2.67 2.64
C GLY A 70 9.79 -2.78 3.76
N VAL A 71 10.20 -2.63 5.02
CA VAL A 71 9.28 -2.66 6.18
C VAL A 71 8.33 -1.47 6.17
N THR A 72 8.82 -0.26 5.86
CA THR A 72 7.98 0.95 5.82
C THR A 72 6.91 0.84 4.74
N LEU A 73 7.31 0.43 3.53
CA LEU A 73 6.39 0.20 2.41
C LEU A 73 5.39 -0.92 2.73
N TRP A 74 5.89 -2.03 3.29
CA TRP A 74 5.04 -3.15 3.65
C TRP A 74 3.97 -2.77 4.66
N LYS A 75 4.36 -2.04 5.70
CA LYS A 75 3.44 -1.57 6.74
C LYS A 75 2.34 -0.70 6.13
N TRP A 76 2.67 0.21 5.22
CA TRP A 76 1.71 1.08 4.57
C TRP A 76 0.65 0.30 3.78
N TRP A 77 1.05 -0.51 2.79
CA TRP A 77 0.04 -1.20 1.97
C TRP A 77 -0.66 -2.34 2.70
N SER A 78 0.00 -3.04 3.63
CA SER A 78 -0.66 -4.11 4.39
C SER A 78 -1.79 -3.54 5.27
N THR A 79 -1.55 -2.37 5.89
CA THR A 79 -2.57 -1.64 6.64
C THR A 79 -3.67 -1.13 5.72
N ALA A 80 -3.31 -0.54 4.58
CA ALA A 80 -4.27 -0.06 3.57
C ALA A 80 -5.21 -1.17 3.09
N LEU A 81 -4.65 -2.32 2.67
CA LEU A 81 -5.41 -3.48 2.20
C LEU A 81 -6.32 -4.05 3.29
N SER A 82 -5.82 -4.18 4.52
CA SER A 82 -6.59 -4.73 5.64
C SER A 82 -7.79 -3.85 6.00
N VAL A 83 -7.58 -2.54 6.12
CA VAL A 83 -8.67 -1.60 6.45
C VAL A 83 -9.64 -1.48 5.27
N ALA A 84 -9.14 -1.39 4.03
CA ALA A 84 -9.99 -1.30 2.84
C ALA A 84 -10.87 -2.54 2.64
N THR A 85 -10.38 -3.74 2.97
CA THR A 85 -11.13 -5.02 2.86
C THR A 85 -12.45 -4.95 3.64
N THR A 86 -12.46 -4.31 4.81
CA THR A 86 -13.67 -4.20 5.65
C THR A 86 -14.48 -2.92 5.41
N SER A 87 -14.07 -2.06 4.48
CA SER A 87 -14.62 -0.71 4.32
C SER A 87 -16.13 -0.70 4.01
N PHE A 88 -16.62 -1.57 3.11
CA PHE A 88 -18.05 -1.61 2.79
C PHE A 88 -18.92 -1.98 3.99
N ALA A 89 -18.52 -2.99 4.75
CA ALA A 89 -19.21 -3.38 5.97
C ALA A 89 -19.17 -2.26 7.04
N ARG A 90 -18.01 -1.62 7.21
CA ARG A 90 -17.80 -0.53 8.17
C ARG A 90 -18.66 0.70 7.86
N TYR A 91 -18.87 1.01 6.59
CA TYR A 91 -19.63 2.19 6.15
C TYR A 91 -21.07 1.86 5.72
N LYS A 92 -21.64 0.73 6.15
CA LYS A 92 -23.01 0.30 5.81
C LYS A 92 -24.05 1.41 5.96
N GLY A 93 -24.06 2.12 7.09
CA GLY A 93 -25.00 3.23 7.33
C GLY A 93 -24.92 4.31 6.24
N ILE A 94 -23.70 4.71 5.85
CA ILE A 94 -23.47 5.72 4.79
C ILE A 94 -23.86 5.16 3.42
N VAL A 95 -23.50 3.91 3.13
CA VAL A 95 -23.79 3.23 1.85
C VAL A 95 -25.29 3.16 1.58
N THR A 96 -26.09 2.89 2.61
CA THR A 96 -27.55 2.76 2.49
C THR A 96 -28.28 4.11 2.37
N GLN A 97 -27.72 5.18 2.93
CA GLN A 97 -28.40 6.47 3.05
C GLN A 97 -27.97 7.50 1.98
N VAL A 98 -26.74 7.40 1.47
CA VAL A 98 -26.16 8.41 0.58
C VAL A 98 -25.90 7.81 -0.81
N LYS A 99 -26.43 8.45 -1.86
CA LYS A 99 -26.12 8.10 -3.25
C LYS A 99 -24.68 8.51 -3.60
N MET A 100 -23.72 7.66 -3.29
CA MET A 100 -22.30 7.82 -3.67
C MET A 100 -21.79 6.62 -4.48
N PRO A 101 -20.74 6.78 -5.30
CA PRO A 101 -20.10 5.66 -5.96
C PRO A 101 -19.34 4.81 -4.91
N LEU A 102 -19.73 3.53 -4.79
CA LEU A 102 -19.18 2.61 -3.80
C LEU A 102 -17.64 2.55 -3.80
N PRO A 103 -16.93 2.50 -4.95
CA PRO A 103 -15.47 2.36 -4.96
C PRO A 103 -14.71 3.45 -4.19
N ILE A 104 -15.32 4.62 -3.94
CA ILE A 104 -14.71 5.67 -3.11
C ILE A 104 -14.35 5.16 -1.72
N LEU A 105 -15.10 4.21 -1.15
CA LEU A 105 -14.87 3.73 0.22
C LEU A 105 -13.51 3.02 0.37
N PRO A 106 -13.22 1.91 -0.32
CA PRO A 106 -11.92 1.26 -0.21
C PRO A 106 -10.78 2.16 -0.69
N ILE A 107 -11.00 2.95 -1.74
CA ILE A 107 -9.97 3.88 -2.26
C ILE A 107 -9.66 4.97 -1.22
N SER A 108 -10.65 5.50 -0.50
CA SER A 108 -10.42 6.49 0.56
C SER A 108 -9.58 5.94 1.70
N GLU A 109 -9.65 4.63 1.98
CA GLU A 109 -8.77 3.99 2.97
C GLU A 109 -7.31 3.98 2.50
N VAL A 110 -7.08 3.66 1.22
CA VAL A 110 -5.73 3.70 0.64
C VAL A 110 -5.14 5.10 0.77
N PHE A 111 -5.86 6.14 0.33
CA PHE A 111 -5.39 7.53 0.45
C PHE A 111 -5.20 7.97 1.91
N GLY A 112 -6.08 7.55 2.82
CA GLY A 112 -5.93 7.81 4.25
C GLY A 112 -4.62 7.23 4.80
N GLN A 113 -4.29 5.99 4.45
CA GLN A 113 -3.02 5.37 4.84
C GLN A 113 -1.82 5.99 4.11
N THR A 114 -1.97 6.42 2.86
CA THR A 114 -0.91 7.13 2.12
C THR A 114 -0.53 8.44 2.79
N TYR A 115 -1.51 9.21 3.28
CA TYR A 115 -1.23 10.45 4.00
C TYR A 115 -0.32 10.23 5.22
N LEU A 116 -0.56 9.14 5.93
CA LEU A 116 0.21 8.77 7.12
C LEU A 116 1.59 8.20 6.76
N PHE A 117 1.65 7.42 5.70
CA PHE A 117 2.91 6.93 5.14
C PHE A 117 3.86 8.06 4.73
N ILE A 118 3.36 9.19 4.20
CA ILE A 118 4.20 10.33 3.78
C ILE A 118 5.09 10.82 4.94
N PHE A 119 4.59 10.85 6.18
CA PHE A 119 5.41 11.29 7.32
C PHE A 119 6.54 10.31 7.65
N GLY A 120 6.25 9.01 7.69
CA GLY A 120 7.28 7.98 7.91
C GLY A 120 8.27 7.90 6.75
N TYR A 121 7.77 8.06 5.53
CA TYR A 121 8.57 8.08 4.32
C TYR A 121 9.48 9.31 4.23
N ALA A 122 9.01 10.49 4.66
CA ALA A 122 9.85 11.69 4.70
C ALA A 122 11.05 11.51 5.64
N LEU A 123 10.86 10.89 6.81
CA LEU A 123 11.95 10.54 7.71
C LEU A 123 12.95 9.57 7.05
N LEU A 124 12.44 8.54 6.36
CA LEU A 124 13.26 7.60 5.60
C LEU A 124 14.10 8.29 4.52
N GLN A 125 13.52 9.26 3.79
CA GLN A 125 14.24 10.03 2.77
C GLN A 125 15.37 10.87 3.37
N VAL A 126 15.16 11.51 4.52
CA VAL A 126 16.22 12.27 5.21
C VAL A 126 17.40 11.36 5.56
N ILE A 127 17.13 10.14 6.03
CA ILE A 127 18.17 9.15 6.36
C ILE A 127 18.93 8.72 5.09
N LEU A 128 18.24 8.45 3.98
CA LEU A 128 18.86 8.04 2.72
C LEU A 128 19.80 9.10 2.16
N VAL A 129 19.35 10.36 2.13
CA VAL A 129 20.16 11.49 1.65
C VAL A 129 21.36 11.72 2.57
N TYR A 130 21.18 11.62 3.90
CA TYR A 130 22.28 11.73 4.86
C TYR A 130 23.34 10.62 4.67
N MET A 131 22.93 9.43 4.26
CA MET A 131 23.81 8.30 3.94
C MET A 131 24.41 8.38 2.52
N GLY A 132 24.12 9.44 1.75
CA GLY A 132 24.68 9.67 0.42
C GLY A 132 23.92 9.03 -0.75
N TYR A 133 22.74 8.44 -0.49
CA TYR A 133 21.89 7.90 -1.56
C TYR A 133 21.04 9.01 -2.17
N ILE A 134 21.19 9.23 -3.48
CA ILE A 134 20.42 10.20 -4.24
C ILE A 134 19.37 9.44 -5.07
N PRO A 135 18.07 9.63 -4.81
CA PRO A 135 17.03 8.91 -5.53
C PRO A 135 16.87 9.44 -6.96
N ASP A 136 16.49 8.55 -7.88
CA ASP A 136 15.91 8.98 -9.15
C ASP A 136 14.47 9.44 -8.89
N VAL A 137 14.29 10.76 -8.82
CA VAL A 137 13.01 11.40 -8.51
C VAL A 137 11.93 11.01 -9.53
N PHE A 138 12.28 10.88 -10.81
CA PHE A 138 11.31 10.55 -11.85
C PHE A 138 10.83 9.11 -11.71
N ALA A 139 11.77 8.17 -11.57
CA ALA A 139 11.46 6.76 -11.34
C ALA A 139 10.68 6.55 -10.03
N LEU A 140 11.04 7.30 -8.98
CA LEU A 140 10.40 7.22 -7.69
C LEU A 140 8.94 7.69 -7.74
N VAL A 141 8.68 8.84 -8.37
CA VAL A 141 7.29 9.34 -8.54
C VAL A 141 6.46 8.35 -9.34
N LEU A 142 7.04 7.78 -10.41
CA LEU A 142 6.37 6.77 -11.23
C LEU A 142 6.05 5.51 -10.41
N THR A 143 7.01 5.02 -9.62
CA THR A 143 6.85 3.88 -8.71
C THR A 143 5.75 4.14 -7.67
N LEU A 144 5.73 5.32 -7.05
CA LEU A 144 4.72 5.71 -6.06
C LEU A 144 3.32 5.72 -6.67
N VAL A 145 3.15 6.32 -7.86
CA VAL A 145 1.86 6.37 -8.56
C VAL A 145 1.40 4.96 -8.93
N ALA A 146 2.29 4.14 -9.50
CA ALA A 146 1.99 2.76 -9.83
C ALA A 146 1.55 1.97 -8.59
N THR A 147 2.26 2.13 -7.47
CA THR A 147 1.95 1.46 -6.21
C THR A 147 0.57 1.85 -5.67
N ILE A 148 0.24 3.15 -5.64
CA ILE A 148 -1.08 3.62 -5.17
C ILE A 148 -2.20 3.01 -6.02
N ILE A 149 -2.00 2.92 -7.34
CA ILE A 149 -3.00 2.36 -8.26
C ILE A 149 -3.16 0.85 -8.04
N VAL A 150 -2.06 0.10 -7.94
CA VAL A 150 -2.10 -1.35 -7.69
C VAL A 150 -2.74 -1.66 -6.33
N VAL A 151 -2.35 -0.95 -5.27
CA VAL A 151 -2.93 -1.12 -3.93
C VAL A 151 -4.41 -0.75 -3.93
N SER A 152 -4.82 0.28 -4.68
CA SER A 152 -6.23 0.64 -4.83
C SER A 152 -7.03 -0.44 -5.57
N ALA A 153 -6.47 -1.03 -6.62
CA ALA A 153 -7.10 -2.14 -7.35
C ALA A 153 -7.28 -3.35 -6.45
N LEU A 154 -6.22 -3.78 -5.75
CA LEU A 154 -6.28 -4.89 -4.78
C LEU A 154 -7.29 -4.61 -3.67
N SER A 155 -7.27 -3.40 -3.10
CA SER A 155 -8.21 -2.97 -2.05
C SER A 155 -9.66 -3.09 -2.50
N LEU A 156 -9.97 -2.72 -3.75
CA LEU A 156 -11.31 -2.80 -4.29
C LEU A 156 -11.75 -4.25 -4.51
N VAL A 157 -10.88 -5.13 -5.02
CA VAL A 157 -11.17 -6.57 -5.14
C VAL A 157 -11.49 -7.16 -3.78
N LEU A 158 -10.61 -6.95 -2.80
CA LEU A 158 -10.75 -7.51 -1.46
C LEU A 158 -12.00 -7.00 -0.74
N ALA A 159 -12.33 -5.71 -0.90
CA ALA A 159 -13.55 -5.14 -0.36
C ALA A 159 -14.81 -5.78 -0.97
N ILE A 160 -14.82 -6.00 -2.29
CA ILE A 160 -15.94 -6.68 -2.98
C ILE A 160 -16.06 -8.12 -2.49
N LEU A 161 -14.95 -8.87 -2.43
CA LEU A 161 -14.94 -10.25 -1.94
C LEU A 161 -15.46 -10.35 -0.50
N ASN A 162 -15.05 -9.42 0.37
CA ASN A 162 -15.46 -9.41 1.77
C ASN A 162 -16.98 -9.23 1.98
N VAL A 163 -17.66 -8.60 1.03
CA VAL A 163 -19.14 -8.45 1.07
C VAL A 163 -19.83 -9.79 0.81
N PHE A 164 -19.26 -10.64 -0.04
CA PHE A 164 -19.81 -11.96 -0.34
C PHE A 164 -19.30 -13.04 0.63
N VAL A 165 -18.06 -12.92 1.09
CA VAL A 165 -17.37 -13.89 1.95
C VAL A 165 -16.69 -13.15 3.10
N ARG A 166 -17.30 -13.17 4.28
CA ARG A 166 -16.81 -12.41 5.45
C ARG A 166 -15.42 -12.86 5.95
N ASP A 167 -15.05 -14.11 5.68
CA ASP A 167 -13.73 -14.65 6.05
C ASP A 167 -12.59 -14.01 5.24
N THR A 168 -12.90 -13.26 4.17
CA THR A 168 -11.91 -12.52 3.38
C THR A 168 -11.05 -11.62 4.27
N ALA A 169 -11.61 -10.93 5.27
CA ALA A 169 -10.84 -10.08 6.17
C ALA A 169 -9.76 -10.85 6.96
N PHE A 170 -10.10 -12.06 7.42
CA PHE A 170 -9.15 -12.94 8.09
C PHE A 170 -8.08 -13.45 7.11
N LEU A 171 -8.51 -13.93 5.93
CA LEU A 171 -7.61 -14.42 4.88
C LEU A 171 -6.64 -13.35 4.41
N VAL A 172 -7.07 -12.09 4.28
CA VAL A 172 -6.20 -10.97 3.91
C VAL A 172 -5.15 -10.73 4.99
N SER A 173 -5.56 -10.67 6.26
CA SER A 173 -4.64 -10.42 7.38
C SER A 173 -3.59 -11.53 7.52
N PHE A 174 -4.02 -12.79 7.39
CA PHE A 174 -3.16 -13.96 7.42
C PHE A 174 -2.25 -14.03 6.18
N GLY A 175 -2.82 -13.84 4.99
CA GLY A 175 -2.12 -13.87 3.71
C GLY A 175 -1.04 -12.79 3.60
N LEU A 176 -1.32 -11.57 4.07
CA LEU A 176 -0.30 -10.51 4.14
C LEU A 176 0.84 -10.87 5.09
N ARG A 177 0.57 -11.58 6.19
CA ARG A 177 1.65 -12.04 7.07
C ARG A 177 2.56 -13.05 6.37
N ILE A 178 2.00 -13.99 5.61
CA ILE A 178 2.76 -14.95 4.81
C ILE A 178 3.54 -14.24 3.70
N LEU A 179 2.86 -13.38 2.93
CA LEU A 179 3.47 -12.69 1.79
C LEU A 179 4.64 -11.79 2.20
N PHE A 180 4.65 -11.25 3.41
CA PHE A 180 5.80 -10.52 3.96
C PHE A 180 7.09 -11.36 3.91
N TYR A 181 7.01 -12.63 4.31
CA TYR A 181 8.15 -13.54 4.36
C TYR A 181 8.48 -14.18 3.00
N ILE A 182 7.55 -14.18 2.04
CA ILE A 182 7.83 -14.59 0.65
C ILE A 182 8.50 -13.45 -0.13
N THR A 183 8.28 -12.21 0.29
CA THR A 183 8.82 -11.03 -0.37
C THR A 183 10.24 -10.76 0.13
N PRO A 184 11.22 -10.42 -0.74
CA PRO A 184 12.60 -10.14 -0.34
C PRO A 184 12.73 -8.79 0.39
N ILE A 185 12.28 -8.77 1.65
CA ILE A 185 12.38 -7.61 2.57
C ILE A 185 13.52 -7.83 3.56
N ILE A 186 13.47 -8.95 4.28
CA ILE A 186 14.44 -9.30 5.31
C ILE A 186 15.66 -10.06 4.74
N TYR A 187 15.61 -10.48 3.47
CA TYR A 187 16.67 -11.20 2.78
C TYR A 187 16.87 -10.68 1.36
N SER A 188 18.03 -10.98 0.77
CA SER A 188 18.34 -10.66 -0.64
C SER A 188 17.65 -11.61 -1.60
N ALA A 189 17.13 -11.06 -2.71
CA ALA A 189 16.56 -11.84 -3.80
C ALA A 189 17.54 -12.89 -4.38
N ASP A 190 18.84 -12.61 -4.35
CA ASP A 190 19.89 -13.50 -4.87
C ASP A 190 20.05 -14.80 -4.07
N ARG A 191 19.47 -14.87 -2.86
CA ARG A 191 19.51 -16.07 -2.02
C ARG A 191 18.39 -17.05 -2.35
N ILE A 192 17.44 -16.64 -3.18
CA ILE A 192 16.31 -17.48 -3.54
C ILE A 192 16.80 -18.49 -4.59
N PRO A 193 16.71 -19.81 -4.34
CA PRO A 193 17.06 -20.80 -5.34
C PRO A 193 16.20 -20.62 -6.60
N GLU A 194 16.77 -20.81 -7.79
CA GLU A 194 16.08 -20.55 -9.06
C GLU A 194 14.70 -21.23 -9.16
N LYS A 195 14.57 -22.46 -8.63
CA LYS A 195 13.32 -23.23 -8.58
C LYS A 195 12.17 -22.50 -7.85
N HIS A 196 12.48 -21.57 -6.94
CA HIS A 196 11.50 -20.85 -6.13
C HIS A 196 11.34 -19.38 -6.53
N ARG A 197 12.13 -18.89 -7.50
CA ARG A 197 12.14 -17.49 -7.92
C ARG A 197 10.79 -17.01 -8.45
N TRP A 198 10.03 -17.92 -9.07
CA TRP A 198 8.67 -17.65 -9.57
C TRP A 198 7.72 -17.10 -8.49
N LEU A 199 7.88 -17.48 -7.21
CA LEU A 199 7.05 -16.96 -6.12
C LEU A 199 7.20 -15.44 -5.94
N VAL A 200 8.40 -14.93 -6.21
CA VAL A 200 8.71 -13.50 -6.14
C VAL A 200 8.37 -12.81 -7.45
N ASP A 201 8.69 -13.43 -8.58
CA ASP A 201 8.45 -12.85 -9.91
C ASP A 201 6.96 -12.61 -10.19
N PHE A 202 6.07 -13.50 -9.71
CA PHE A 202 4.61 -13.34 -9.86
C PHE A 202 3.97 -12.48 -8.77
N ASN A 203 4.71 -12.13 -7.71
CA ASN A 203 4.16 -11.33 -6.62
C ASN A 203 4.22 -9.83 -6.96
N PRO A 204 3.09 -9.15 -7.23
CA PRO A 204 3.10 -7.75 -7.61
C PRO A 204 3.65 -6.86 -6.48
N LEU A 205 3.48 -7.24 -5.21
CA LEU A 205 4.03 -6.47 -4.10
C LEU A 205 5.56 -6.59 -4.03
N ALA A 206 6.12 -7.73 -4.43
CA ALA A 206 7.56 -7.91 -4.50
C ALA A 206 8.18 -7.07 -5.63
N GLN A 207 7.54 -7.03 -6.80
CA GLN A 207 7.95 -6.16 -7.91
C GLN A 207 7.94 -4.69 -7.51
N LEU A 208 6.94 -4.25 -6.74
CA LEU A 208 6.86 -2.88 -6.24
C LEU A 208 8.00 -2.57 -5.26
N ILE A 209 8.34 -3.48 -4.34
CA ILE A 209 9.51 -3.30 -3.45
C ILE A 209 10.80 -3.18 -4.26
N ASP A 210 11.00 -4.05 -5.24
CA ASP A 210 12.19 -4.00 -6.11
C ASP A 210 12.30 -2.65 -6.85
N LEU A 211 11.19 -2.13 -7.38
CA LEU A 211 11.15 -0.81 -7.99
C LEU A 211 11.53 0.32 -7.03
N PHE A 212 11.11 0.25 -5.76
CA PHE A 212 11.54 1.20 -4.74
C PHE A 212 13.02 1.08 -4.40
N TYR A 213 13.56 -0.14 -4.24
CA TYR A 213 14.99 -0.33 -4.01
C TYR A 213 15.82 0.24 -5.16
N LYS A 214 15.42 -0.02 -6.40
CA LYS A 214 16.10 0.53 -7.58
C LYS A 214 15.99 2.05 -7.64
N SER A 215 14.82 2.61 -7.38
CA SER A 215 14.60 4.07 -7.46
C SER A 215 15.30 4.85 -6.34
N LEU A 216 15.54 4.22 -5.18
CA LEU A 216 16.11 4.88 -3.99
C LEU A 216 17.60 4.61 -3.77
N ILE A 217 18.06 3.38 -4.02
CA ILE A 217 19.41 2.93 -3.67
C ILE A 217 20.24 2.70 -4.94
N TYR A 218 19.64 2.14 -5.99
CA TYR A 218 20.35 1.72 -7.21
C TYR A 218 19.78 2.37 -8.49
N PRO A 219 19.75 3.72 -8.59
CA PRO A 219 19.06 4.43 -9.67
C PRO A 219 19.57 4.04 -11.07
N GLU A 220 20.85 3.69 -11.19
CA GLU A 220 21.48 3.18 -12.43
C GLU A 220 20.89 1.86 -12.94
N THR A 221 20.23 1.07 -12.08
CA THR A 221 19.60 -0.21 -12.45
C THR A 221 18.11 -0.08 -12.76
N VAL A 222 17.56 1.12 -12.67
CA VAL A 222 16.13 1.36 -12.89
C VAL A 222 15.77 1.13 -14.35
N SER A 223 14.84 0.20 -14.57
CA SER A 223 14.17 0.06 -15.85
C SER A 223 12.88 0.90 -15.84
N ILE A 224 12.91 2.04 -16.54
CA ILE A 224 11.73 2.91 -16.70
C ILE A 224 10.59 2.17 -17.41
N SER A 225 10.91 1.27 -18.36
CA SER A 225 9.91 0.46 -19.05
C SER A 225 9.16 -0.47 -18.10
N HIS A 226 9.86 -1.08 -17.12
CA HIS A 226 9.22 -1.92 -16.10
C HIS A 226 8.20 -1.12 -15.28
N ASN A 227 8.54 0.10 -14.88
CA ASN A 227 7.62 0.99 -14.17
C ASN A 227 6.34 1.29 -14.97
N PHE A 228 6.49 1.58 -16.27
CA PHE A 228 5.34 1.82 -17.14
C PHE A 228 4.47 0.58 -17.33
N ILE A 229 5.06 -0.62 -17.40
CA ILE A 229 4.31 -1.88 -17.50
C ILE A 229 3.47 -2.08 -16.23
N VAL A 230 4.07 -1.93 -15.05
CA VAL A 230 3.35 -2.07 -13.78
C VAL A 230 2.23 -1.02 -13.66
N LEU A 231 2.50 0.22 -14.06
CA LEU A 231 1.49 1.28 -14.09
C LEU A 231 0.34 0.96 -15.07
N ALA A 232 0.66 0.51 -16.28
CA ALA A 232 -0.33 0.17 -17.30
C ALA A 232 -1.22 -1.01 -16.86
N LEU A 233 -0.62 -2.07 -16.32
CA LEU A 233 -1.37 -3.21 -15.80
C LEU A 233 -2.22 -2.83 -14.58
N GLY A 234 -1.66 -2.05 -13.65
CA GLY A 234 -2.38 -1.55 -12.48
C GLY A 234 -3.58 -0.68 -12.86
N THR A 235 -3.40 0.24 -13.82
CA THR A 235 -4.49 1.11 -14.30
C THR A 235 -5.56 0.31 -15.04
N ALA A 236 -5.19 -0.64 -15.90
CA ALA A 236 -6.13 -1.52 -16.57
C ALA A 236 -6.95 -2.33 -15.56
N ALA A 237 -6.29 -2.94 -14.56
CA ALA A 237 -6.95 -3.67 -13.48
C ALA A 237 -7.91 -2.77 -12.70
N LEU A 238 -7.47 -1.57 -12.29
CA LEU A 238 -8.32 -0.63 -11.56
C LEU A 238 -9.55 -0.23 -12.39
N CYS A 239 -9.39 0.07 -13.67
CA CYS A 239 -10.50 0.40 -14.56
C CYS A 239 -11.53 -0.74 -14.68
N ILE A 240 -11.05 -1.98 -14.85
CA ILE A 240 -11.91 -3.19 -14.89
C ILE A 240 -12.70 -3.32 -13.58
N LEU A 241 -12.05 -3.13 -12.44
CA LEU A 241 -12.69 -3.25 -11.13
C LEU A 241 -13.67 -2.10 -10.83
N LEU A 242 -13.36 -0.90 -11.30
CA LEU A 242 -14.30 0.23 -11.25
C LEU A 242 -15.53 -0.02 -12.14
N TYR A 243 -15.38 -0.74 -13.25
CA TYR A 243 -16.51 -1.17 -14.06
C TYR A 243 -17.31 -2.30 -13.38
N LEU A 244 -16.63 -3.33 -12.87
CA LEU A 244 -17.24 -4.46 -12.17
C LEU A 244 -18.02 -4.01 -10.93
N SER A 245 -17.46 -3.09 -10.14
CA SER A 245 -18.12 -2.54 -8.96
C SER A 245 -19.38 -1.72 -9.30
N LYS A 246 -19.45 -1.09 -10.48
CA LYS A 246 -20.69 -0.46 -10.96
C LYS A 246 -21.73 -1.51 -11.33
N LEU A 247 -21.32 -2.59 -11.99
CA LEU A 247 -22.21 -3.69 -12.37
C LEU A 247 -22.78 -4.42 -11.13
N LEU A 248 -21.93 -4.70 -10.15
CA LEU A 248 -22.29 -5.40 -8.91
C LEU A 248 -22.93 -4.48 -7.86
N ARG A 249 -23.19 -3.20 -8.15
CA ARG A 249 -23.61 -2.21 -7.16
C ARG A 249 -24.83 -2.65 -6.34
N THR A 250 -25.86 -3.18 -6.98
CA THR A 250 -27.09 -3.64 -6.32
C THR A 250 -26.83 -4.82 -5.40
N HIS A 251 -25.99 -5.76 -5.85
CA HIS A 251 -25.59 -6.94 -5.07
C HIS A 251 -24.74 -6.55 -3.87
N ILE A 252 -23.84 -5.57 -4.02
CA ILE A 252 -23.02 -5.07 -2.92
C ILE A 252 -23.93 -4.43 -1.87
N ILE A 253 -24.83 -3.51 -2.24
CA ILE A 253 -25.71 -2.82 -1.28
C ILE A 253 -26.63 -3.80 -0.54
N ARG A 254 -27.07 -4.88 -1.18
CA ARG A 254 -27.92 -5.90 -0.55
C ARG A 254 -27.19 -6.75 0.50
N ASN A 255 -25.91 -7.03 0.28
CA ASN A 255 -25.12 -7.96 1.12
C ASN A 255 -24.25 -7.25 2.16
N VAL A 256 -24.05 -5.94 2.04
CA VAL A 256 -23.45 -5.07 3.07
C VAL A 256 -24.40 -4.99 4.26
#